data_AF-A0A7Y4RBB3-F1
#
_entry.id   AF-A0A7Y4RBB3-F1
#
_cell.length_a   1.000
_cell.length_b   1.000
_cell.length_c   1.000
_cell.angle_alpha   90.00
_cell.angle_beta   90.00
_cell.angle_gamma   90.00
#
_symmetry.space_group_name_H-M   'P 1'
#
loop_
_entity.id
_entity.type
_entity.pdbx_description
1 polymer ?
#
loop_
_entity_poly.entity_id
_entity_poly.type
_entity_poly.pdbx_seq_one_letter_code
_entity_poly.pdbx_strand_id
1 'polypeptide(L)' 'GFAGDGADAGGCLLNGPSGVTFDADGSMWISDTYNHRVRRVADAMALVER' A
#
# COMPACT_ATOMS: atom_id res chain seq x y z
N GLY A 1 10.66 -1.01 8.39
CA GLY A 1 9.99 -1.36 9.65
C GLY A 1 8.65 -2.00 9.36
N PHE A 2 8.00 -2.60 10.36
CA PHE A 2 6.66 -3.17 10.25
C PHE A 2 5.74 -2.51 11.28
N ALA A 3 4.79 -1.68 10.81
CA ALA A 3 3.78 -1.03 11.63
C ALA A 3 2.63 -0.50 10.75
N GLY A 4 1.45 -0.26 11.35
CA GLY A 4 0.37 0.51 10.74
C GLY A 4 -0.61 -0.26 9.86
N ASP A 5 -0.68 -1.60 9.94
CA ASP A 5 -1.76 -2.33 9.26
C ASP A 5 -3.12 -1.92 9.85
N GLY A 6 -4.03 -1.45 8.99
CA GLY A 6 -5.35 -0.94 9.39
C GLY A 6 -5.39 0.55 9.76
N ALA A 7 -4.26 1.25 9.73
CA ALA A 7 -4.23 2.72 9.75
C ALA A 7 -4.41 3.29 8.33
N ASP A 8 -4.82 4.55 8.21
CA ASP A 8 -4.82 5.28 6.95
C ASP A 8 -3.46 5.15 6.26
N ALA A 9 -3.44 5.10 4.93
CA ALA A 9 -2.27 4.72 4.12
C ALA A 9 -0.94 5.43 4.52
N GLY A 10 -1.04 6.66 5.06
CA GLY A 10 0.11 7.44 5.54
C GLY A 10 0.78 6.95 6.83
N GLY A 11 0.13 6.08 7.62
CA GLY A 11 0.69 5.51 8.84
C GLY A 11 1.40 4.16 8.67
N CYS A 12 1.35 3.58 7.47
CA CYS A 12 1.87 2.25 7.20
C CYS A 12 3.34 2.30 6.78
N LEU A 13 4.22 1.60 7.51
CA LEU A 13 5.64 1.52 7.14
C LEU A 13 5.87 0.35 6.17
N LEU A 14 6.36 0.67 4.97
CA LEU A 14 6.85 -0.30 3.99
C LEU A 14 8.33 -0.65 4.24
N ASN A 15 8.78 -1.76 3.67
CA ASN A 15 10.15 -2.27 3.75
C ASN A 15 10.53 -3.01 2.45
N GLY A 16 11.31 -2.33 1.61
CA GLY A 16 11.73 -2.85 0.31
C GLY A 16 10.57 -3.19 -0.63
N PRO A 17 9.61 -2.27 -0.88
CA PRO A 17 8.56 -2.54 -1.84
C PRO A 17 9.16 -2.71 -3.24
N SER A 18 8.68 -3.70 -4.00
CA SER A 18 9.26 -4.06 -5.30
C SER A 18 8.34 -3.85 -6.50
N GLY A 19 7.05 -3.63 -6.26
CA GLY A 19 6.05 -3.54 -7.30
C GLY A 19 4.72 -2.99 -6.80
N VAL A 20 3.96 -2.44 -7.74
CA VAL A 20 2.65 -1.84 -7.51
C VAL A 20 1.71 -2.16 -8.68
N THR A 21 0.44 -2.43 -8.37
CA THR A 21 -0.64 -2.56 -9.38
C THR A 21 -1.92 -1.95 -8.85
N PHE A 22 -2.84 -1.59 -9.75
CA PHE A 22 -4.17 -1.09 -9.41
C PHE A 22 -5.25 -2.10 -9.79
N ASP A 23 -6.28 -2.22 -8.95
CA ASP A 23 -7.51 -2.93 -9.26
C ASP A 23 -8.51 -2.02 -9.99
N ALA A 24 -9.50 -2.64 -10.64
CA ALA A 24 -10.59 -1.93 -11.33
C ALA A 24 -11.45 -1.07 -10.39
N ASP A 25 -11.43 -1.35 -9.08
CA ASP A 25 -12.14 -0.56 -8.05
C ASP A 25 -11.32 0.65 -7.56
N GLY A 26 -10.14 0.90 -8.12
CA GLY A 26 -9.25 2.00 -7.74
C GLY A 26 -8.36 1.71 -6.52
N SER A 27 -8.39 0.48 -5.99
CA SER A 27 -7.44 0.05 -4.95
C SER A 27 -6.04 -0.13 -5.53
N MET A 28 -5.02 0.14 -4.72
CA MET A 28 -3.62 -0.12 -5.06
C MET A 28 -3.09 -1.29 -4.23
N TRP A 29 -2.35 -2.18 -4.88
CA TRP A 29 -1.64 -3.29 -4.23
C TRP A 29 -0.15 -3.06 -4.31
N ILE A 30 0.56 -3.33 -3.21
CA ILE A 30 2.00 -3.13 -3.06
C ILE A 30 2.63 -4.46 -2.62
N SER A 31 3.68 -4.91 -3.31
CA SER A 31 4.53 -6.00 -2.82
C SER A 31 5.54 -5.45 -1.83
N ASP A 32 5.38 -5.75 -0.55
CA ASP A 32 6.23 -5.27 0.54
C ASP A 32 7.28 -6.32 0.90
N THR A 33 8.27 -6.48 0.01
CA THR A 33 9.10 -7.69 -0.10
C THR A 33 9.85 -8.06 1.16
N TYR A 34 10.50 -7.11 1.84
CA TYR A 34 11.27 -7.41 3.05
C TYR A 34 10.42 -7.52 4.31
N ASN A 35 9.12 -7.21 4.22
CA ASN A 35 8.14 -7.57 5.24
C ASN A 35 7.37 -8.85 4.88
N HIS A 36 7.71 -9.52 3.76
CA HIS A 36 7.06 -10.75 3.26
C HIS A 36 5.54 -10.64 3.12
N ARG A 37 5.05 -9.50 2.61
CA ARG A 37 3.62 -9.19 2.54
C ARG A 37 3.21 -8.60 1.21
N VAL A 38 1.92 -8.73 0.91
CA VAL A 38 1.23 -7.93 -0.11
C VAL A 38 0.23 -7.05 0.64
N ARG A 39 0.29 -5.74 0.42
CA ARG A 39 -0.56 -4.77 1.11
C ARG A 39 -1.54 -4.12 0.12
N ARG A 40 -2.75 -3.82 0.58
CA ARG A 40 -3.78 -3.12 -0.20
C ARG A 40 -4.02 -1.73 0.40
N VAL A 41 -4.09 -0.72 -0.46
CA VAL A 41 -4.54 0.63 -0.16
C VAL A 41 -5.88 0.83 -0.86
N ALA A 42 -6.95 0.95 -0.10
CA ALA A 42 -8.28 1.25 -0.65
C ALA A 42 -8.33 2.71 -1.12
N ASP A 43 -9.13 2.98 -2.15
CA ASP A 43 -9.37 4.33 -2.69
C ASP A 43 -8.07 5.08 -3.07
N ALA A 44 -7.07 4.33 -3.56
CA ALA A 44 -5.74 4.87 -3.84
C ALA A 44 -5.75 5.92 -4.95
N MET A 45 -6.70 5.84 -5.89
CA MET A 45 -6.91 6.88 -6.90
C MET A 45 -7.26 8.25 -6.29
N ALA A 46 -7.98 8.29 -5.16
CA ALA A 46 -8.29 9.53 -4.46
C ALA A 46 -7.09 10.09 -3.66
N LEU A 47 -6.05 9.28 -3.48
CA LEU A 47 -4.84 9.59 -2.71
C LEU A 47 -3.71 10.19 -3.58
N VAL A 48 -3.82 10.08 -4.91
CA VAL A 48 -2.96 10.82 -5.83
C VAL A 48 -3.21 12.31 -5.60
N GLU A 49 -2.14 13.06 -5.32
CA GLU A 49 -2.13 14.41 -4.76
C GLU A 49 -3.27 15.32 -5.29
N ARG A 50 -3.99 15.95 -4.35
CA ARG A 50 -4.68 17.23 -4.59
C ARG A 50 -3.71 18.38 -4.38
#